data_AF-A0A2T1ERW9-F1
#
_entry.id   AF-A0A2T1ERW9-F1
#
_cell.length_a   1.000
_cell.length_b   1.000
_cell.length_c   1.000
_cell.angle_alpha   90.00
_cell.angle_beta   90.00
_cell.angle_gamma   90.00
#
_symmetry.space_group_name_H-M   'P 1'
#
loop_
_entity.id
_entity.type
_entity.pdbx_description
1 polymer ?
#
loop_
_entity_poly.entity_id
_entity_poly.type
_entity_poly.pdbx_seq_one_letter_code
_entity_poly.pdbx_strand_id
1 'polypeptide(L)' 'MNILNSPNNFPLWQFLNQPVFNSQTKLILNPRQFEHLYKIDLLERCLTQECSSKKYNVTE' A
#
# COMPACT_ATOMS: atom_id res chain seq x y z
N MET A 1 -1.72 11.57 -2.63
CA MET A 1 -1.10 10.38 -2.03
C MET A 1 0.39 10.66 -1.86
N ASN A 2 0.80 11.25 -0.74
CA ASN A 2 2.20 11.51 -0.44
C ASN A 2 2.67 10.54 0.64
N ILE A 3 3.36 9.47 0.24
CA ILE A 3 4.29 8.76 1.12
C ILE A 3 5.50 8.38 0.26
N LEU A 4 6.48 9.28 0.25
CA LEU A 4 7.90 9.08 -0.04
C LEU A 4 8.29 7.71 -0.62
N ASN A 5 8.23 7.61 -1.95
CA ASN A 5 8.92 6.58 -2.74
C ASN A 5 10.44 6.75 -2.57
N SER A 6 10.98 6.10 -1.55
CA SER A 6 12.41 5.87 -1.42
C SER A 6 12.60 4.36 -1.24
N PRO A 7 13.51 3.71 -1.99
CA PRO A 7 13.62 2.25 -2.12
C PRO A 7 13.92 1.49 -0.81
N ASN A 8 14.14 2.20 0.31
CA ASN A 8 14.56 1.67 1.60
C ASN A 8 13.63 2.00 2.78
N ASN A 9 12.44 2.55 2.54
CA ASN A 9 11.53 2.95 3.62
C ASN A 9 10.65 1.78 4.07
N PHE A 10 11.03 1.15 5.19
CA PHE A 10 10.13 0.23 5.89
C PHE A 10 8.82 0.96 6.26
N PRO A 11 7.64 0.38 5.98
CA PRO A 11 6.33 0.98 6.27
C PRO A 11 6.00 0.94 7.78
N LEU A 12 6.78 1.68 8.58
CA LEU A 12 6.75 1.63 10.04
C LEU A 12 5.37 1.98 10.60
N TRP A 13 4.73 3.01 10.04
CA TRP A 13 3.39 3.42 10.48
C TRP A 13 2.35 2.35 10.22
N GLN A 14 2.40 1.68 9.07
CA GLN A 14 1.45 0.62 8.73
C GLN A 14 1.72 -0.65 9.55
N PHE A 15 2.98 -0.92 9.88
CA PHE A 15 3.35 -2.01 10.78
C PHE A 15 2.82 -1.77 12.20
N LEU A 16 2.95 -0.56 12.74
CA LEU A 16 2.46 -0.23 14.08
C LEU A 16 0.93 -0.15 14.16
N ASN A 17 0.28 0.27 13.07
CA ASN A 17 -1.18 0.38 12.98
C ASN A 17 -1.87 -0.92 12.51
N GLN A 18 -1.18 -2.06 12.61
CA GLN A 18 -1.82 -3.34 12.33
C GLN A 18 -3.05 -3.54 13.24
N PRO A 19 -4.14 -4.10 12.72
CA PRO A 19 -5.30 -4.43 13.53
C PRO A 19 -4.93 -5.51 14.55
N VAL A 20 -4.78 -5.09 15.80
CA VAL A 20 -4.70 -5.99 16.95
C VAL A 20 -6.12 -6.48 17.26
N PHE A 21 -6.31 -7.80 17.36
CA PHE A 21 -7.58 -8.47 17.72
C PHE A 21 -8.66 -8.66 16.65
N ASN A 22 -8.35 -8.53 15.37
CA ASN A 22 -9.31 -8.89 14.32
C ASN A 22 -9.18 -10.38 13.93
N SER A 23 -10.28 -11.14 13.99
CA SER A 23 -10.32 -12.56 13.62
C SER A 23 -10.10 -12.81 12.13
N GLN A 24 -10.31 -11.79 11.29
CA GLN A 24 -10.15 -11.86 9.83
C GLN A 24 -8.75 -11.50 9.37
N THR A 25 -7.98 -10.74 10.16
CA THR A 25 -6.64 -10.28 9.77
C THR A 25 -5.60 -10.73 10.77
N LYS A 26 -4.63 -11.52 10.31
CA LYS A 26 -3.54 -11.99 11.16
C LYS A 26 -2.58 -10.83 11.49
N LEU A 27 -2.28 -10.67 12.78
CA LEU A 27 -1.21 -9.80 13.23
C LEU A 27 0.14 -10.39 12.79
N ILE A 28 0.94 -9.61 12.05
CA ILE A 28 2.25 -10.06 11.54
C ILE A 28 3.34 -9.32 12.29
N LEU A 29 3.97 -9.99 13.25
CA LEU A 29 5.01 -9.40 14.10
C LEU A 29 6.42 -9.44 13.48
N ASN A 30 6.63 -10.25 12.44
CA ASN A 30 7.91 -10.31 11.74
C ASN A 30 8.02 -9.13 10.74
N PRO A 31 8.95 -8.18 10.93
CA PRO A 31 9.04 -6.99 10.07
C PRO A 31 9.33 -7.33 8.60
N ARG A 32 10.20 -8.31 8.32
CA ARG A 32 10.53 -8.69 6.94
C ARG A 32 9.32 -9.30 6.23
N GLN A 33 8.57 -10.13 6.95
CA GLN A 33 7.35 -10.72 6.42
C GLN A 33 6.29 -9.66 6.15
N PHE A 34 6.11 -8.72 7.08
CA PHE A 34 5.18 -7.60 6.88
C PHE A 34 5.56 -6.76 5.67
N GLU A 35 6.82 -6.38 5.53
CA GLU A 35 7.29 -5.57 4.42
C GLU A 35 7.02 -6.23 3.07
N HIS A 36 7.27 -7.54 2.96
CA HIS A 36 7.00 -8.29 1.75
C HIS A 36 5.51 -8.30 1.39
N LEU A 37 4.64 -8.60 2.36
CA LEU A 37 3.20 -8.63 2.16
C LEU A 37 2.63 -7.24 1.86
N TYR A 38 3.13 -6.21 2.53
CA TYR A 38 2.73 -4.82 2.30
C TYR A 38 3.05 -4.36 0.87
N LYS A 39 4.20 -4.76 0.33
CA LYS A 39 4.56 -4.45 -1.08
C LYS A 39 3.61 -5.11 -2.06
N ILE A 40 3.21 -6.36 -1.82
CA ILE A 40 2.25 -7.07 -2.68
C ILE A 40 0.89 -6.36 -2.66
N ASP A 41 0.36 -6.08 -1.46
CA ASP A 41 -0.92 -5.40 -1.29
C ASP A 41 -0.94 -4.00 -1.93
N LEU A 42 0.17 -3.26 -1.88
CA LEU A 42 0.31 -2.01 -2.63
C LEU A 42 0.17 -2.22 -4.15
N LEU A 43 0.83 -3.24 -4.71
CA LEU A 43 0.74 -3.55 -6.14
C LEU A 43 -0.67 -3.95 -6.54
N GLU A 44 -1.35 -4.77 -5.72
CA GLU A 44 -2.73 -5.19 -5.96
C GLU A 44 -3.71 -4.00 -5.97
N ARG A 45 -3.53 -3.04 -5.04
CA ARG A 45 -4.33 -1.80 -5.02
C ARG A 45 -4.08 -0.95 -6.25
N CYS A 46 -2.81 -0.77 -6.63
CA CYS A 46 -2.45 -0.04 -7.85
C CYS A 46 -3.03 -0.70 -9.11
N LEU A 47 -3.04 -2.03 -9.16
CA LEU A 47 -3.61 -2.78 -10.29
C LEU A 47 -5.13 -2.64 -10.37
N THR A 48 -5.80 -2.62 -9.22
CA THR A 48 -7.26 -2.45 -9.14
C THR A 48 -7.69 -1.00 -9.37
N GLN A 49 -6.76 -0.05 -9.20
CA GLN A 49 -7.04 1.35 -9.43
C GLN A 49 -7.18 1.63 -10.92
N GLU A 50 -8.40 1.97 -11.35
CA GLU A 50 -8.66 2.38 -12.73
C GLU A 50 -7.79 3.61 -13.04
N CYS A 51 -7.01 3.53 -14.12
CA CYS A 51 -6.11 4.60 -14.52
C CYS A 51 -6.93 5.81 -14.97
N SER A 52 -7.27 6.68 -14.02
CA SER A 52 -7.95 7.97 -14.22
C SER A 52 -6.99 8.98 -14.86
N SER A 53 -6.27 8.57 -15.91
CA SER A 53 -5.60 9.49 -16.80
C SER A 53 -6.68 10.26 -17.53
N LYS A 54 -7.09 11.37 -16.90
CA LYS A 54 -8.02 12.37 -17.42
C LYS A 54 -7.55 12.67 -18.85
N LYS A 55 -8.31 12.20 -19.85
CA LYS A 55 -8.18 12.70 -21.22
C LYS A 55 -8.53 14.18 -21.12
N TYR A 56 -7.52 15.04 -21.15
CA TYR A 56 -7.74 16.45 -21.42
C TYR A 56 -8.33 16.51 -22.82
N ASN A 57 -9.65 16.68 -22.91
CA ASN A 57 -10.29 17.04 -24.16
C ASN A 57 -9.78 18.45 -24.49
N VAL A 58 -8.82 18.53 -25.41
CA VAL A 58 -8.49 19.78 -26.10
C VAL A 58 -9.72 20.13 -26.92
N THR A 59 -10.60 20.96 -26.37
CA THR A 59 -11.62 21.66 -27.15
C THR A 59 -10.92 22.72 -28.00
N GLU A 60 -11.06 22.55 -29.32
CA GLU A 60 -10.83 23.55 -30.36
C GLU A 60 -11.58 24.85 -30.10
#